data_AF-A0A971AKA0-F1
#
_entry.id   AF-A0A971AKA0-F1
#
_cell.length_a   1.000
_cell.length_b   1.000
_cell.length_c   1.000
_cell.angle_alpha   90.00
_cell.angle_beta   90.00
_cell.angle_gamma   90.00
#
_symmetry.space_group_name_H-M   'P 1'
#
loop_
_entity.id
_entity.type
_entity.pdbx_description
1 polymer ?
#
loop_
_entity_poly.entity_id
_entity_poly.type
_entity_poly.pdbx_seq_one_letter_code
_entity_poly.pdbx_strand_id
1 'polypeptide(L)'
;MKKIGSWTLRRVIVIYQPDPYWGIEVIRDDVRRGNFKAAIFDFDGTLSLIREGWQGVMISYFLAVLKETPLAEDEESLEKCVTDFVDLLTGKETIYQAIQLAEEVRKRGGIPLEPLEYKREYNRRLMKRIR
;
A
#
# COMPACT_ATOMS: atom_id res chain seq x y z
N MET A 1 -10.67 -30.05 5.31
CA MET A 1 -9.28 -29.72 4.89
C MET A 1 -9.22 -29.61 3.37
N LYS A 2 -9.28 -28.39 2.83
CA LYS A 2 -9.04 -28.14 1.39
C LYS A 2 -7.54 -28.00 1.17
N LYS A 3 -6.98 -28.79 0.25
CA LYS A 3 -5.58 -28.73 -0.17
C LYS A 3 -5.25 -27.33 -0.68
N ILE A 4 -4.29 -26.67 -0.04
CA ILE A 4 -3.65 -25.46 -0.55
C ILE A 4 -2.80 -25.90 -1.74
N GLY A 5 -3.11 -25.36 -2.92
CA GLY A 5 -2.35 -25.61 -4.14
C GLY A 5 -0.89 -25.18 -3.97
N SER A 6 0.02 -26.09 -4.27
CA SER A 6 1.45 -25.82 -4.38
C SER A 6 1.68 -24.93 -5.61
N TRP A 7 1.99 -23.65 -5.37
CA TRP A 7 2.41 -22.72 -6.41
C TRP A 7 3.92 -22.83 -6.62
N THR A 8 4.38 -23.85 -7.33
CA THR A 8 5.77 -23.92 -7.76
C THR A 8 5.94 -23.14 -9.06
N LEU A 9 5.93 -21.80 -8.97
CA LEU A 9 6.41 -20.95 -10.05
C LEU A 9 7.92 -21.19 -10.17
N ARG A 10 8.36 -21.88 -11.22
CA ARG A 10 9.75 -21.83 -11.66
C ARG A 10 10.03 -20.40 -12.17
N ARG A 11 10.35 -19.48 -11.25
CA ARG A 11 10.92 -18.17 -11.63
C ARG A 11 12.35 -18.43 -12.09
N VAL A 12 12.57 -18.46 -13.40
CA VAL A 12 13.91 -18.26 -13.94
C VAL A 12 14.17 -16.76 -13.84
N ILE A 13 14.83 -16.35 -12.76
CA ILE A 13 15.24 -14.96 -12.59
C ILE A 13 16.53 -14.79 -13.40
N VAL A 14 16.46 -14.07 -14.52
CA VAL A 14 17.66 -13.63 -15.22
C VAL A 14 18.00 -12.24 -14.71
N ILE A 15 19.12 -12.14 -13.98
CA ILE A 15 19.65 -10.87 -13.50
C ILE A 15 20.70 -10.38 -14.50
N TYR A 16 20.48 -9.19 -15.06
CA TYR A 16 21.49 -8.50 -15.88
C TYR A 16 22.12 -7.38 -15.04
N GLN A 17 23.45 -7.45 -14.85
CA GLN A 17 24.24 -6.50 -14.07
C GLN A 17 25.28 -5.84 -14.98
N PRO A 18 24.91 -4.75 -15.69
CA PRO A 18 25.84 -4.06 -16.58
C PRO A 18 26.88 -3.21 -15.83
N ASP A 19 26.64 -2.88 -14.55
CA ASP A 19 27.48 -2.05 -13.68
C ASP A 19 27.15 -2.31 -12.19
N PRO A 20 28.07 -2.09 -11.24
CA PRO A 20 27.87 -2.32 -9.80
C PRO A 20 26.73 -1.55 -9.13
N TYR A 21 26.18 -0.48 -9.74
CA TYR A 21 25.20 0.38 -9.08
C TYR A 21 23.75 0.03 -9.41
N TRP A 22 23.49 -0.72 -10.48
CA TRP A 22 22.12 -1.08 -10.84
C TRP A 22 22.05 -2.39 -11.65
N GLY A 23 20.90 -3.05 -11.61
CA GLY A 23 20.62 -4.24 -12.39
C GLY A 23 19.17 -4.35 -12.81
N ILE A 24 18.89 -5.27 -13.73
CA ILE A 24 17.54 -5.58 -14.22
C ILE A 24 17.19 -6.99 -13.79
N GLU A 25 16.05 -7.14 -13.11
CA GLU A 25 15.45 -8.44 -12.79
C GLU A 25 14.37 -8.79 -13.82
N VAL A 26 14.52 -9.94 -14.50
CA VAL A 26 13.51 -10.47 -15.41
C VAL A 26 12.74 -11.59 -14.72
N ILE A 27 11.47 -11.32 -14.37
CA ILE A 27 10.59 -12.28 -13.68
C ILE A 27 9.96 -13.31 -14.64
N ARG A 28 9.68 -12.88 -15.87
CA ARG A 28 9.12 -13.70 -16.95
C ARG A 28 10.01 -13.57 -18.18
N ASP A 29 10.79 -14.60 -18.46
CA ASP A 29 11.71 -14.64 -19.60
C ASP A 29 11.10 -15.28 -20.86
N ASP A 30 9.92 -15.88 -20.72
CA ASP A 30 9.13 -16.57 -21.74
C ASP A 30 8.28 -15.61 -22.61
N VAL A 31 8.26 -14.32 -22.28
CA VAL A 31 7.55 -13.31 -23.07
C VAL A 31 8.29 -12.99 -24.38
N ARG A 32 7.54 -12.85 -25.48
CA ARG A 32 8.12 -12.44 -26.77
C ARG A 32 8.75 -11.06 -26.62
N ARG A 33 10.07 -10.98 -26.83
CA ARG A 33 10.85 -9.74 -26.78
C ARG A 33 10.83 -9.03 -28.14
N GLY A 34 10.97 -7.71 -28.14
CA GLY A 34 11.00 -6.88 -29.34
C GLY A 34 9.62 -6.61 -29.95
N ASN A 35 9.58 -5.79 -31.00
CA ASN A 35 8.37 -5.31 -31.69
C ASN A 35 7.38 -4.47 -30.87
N PHE A 36 7.67 -4.17 -29.61
CA PHE A 36 6.95 -3.14 -28.86
C PHE A 36 7.25 -1.76 -29.47
N LYS A 37 6.21 -0.95 -29.69
CA LYS A 37 6.34 0.43 -30.22
C LYS A 37 6.23 1.49 -29.13
N ALA A 38 5.68 1.12 -27.97
CA ALA A 38 5.52 1.99 -26.83
C ALA A 38 5.48 1.17 -25.53
N ALA A 39 5.83 1.81 -24.43
CA ALA A 39 5.60 1.35 -23.07
C ALA A 39 4.96 2.50 -22.29
N ILE A 40 4.00 2.20 -21.40
CA ILE A 40 3.33 3.17 -20.54
C ILE A 40 3.76 2.86 -19.11
N PHE A 41 4.25 3.88 -18.43
CA PHE A 41 4.59 3.81 -17.01
C PHE A 41 3.66 4.73 -16.24
N ASP A 42 3.22 4.29 -15.06
CA ASP A 42 2.71 5.24 -14.08
C ASP A 42 3.86 6.19 -13.69
N PHE A 43 3.54 7.44 -13.39
CA PHE A 43 4.57 8.40 -13.01
C PHE A 43 4.88 8.28 -11.51
N ASP A 44 3.84 8.24 -10.69
CA ASP A 44 3.96 8.28 -9.24
C ASP A 44 4.24 6.88 -8.69
N GLY A 45 5.32 6.67 -7.93
CA GLY A 45 5.64 5.35 -7.36
C GLY A 45 6.07 4.27 -8.37
N THR A 46 6.29 4.62 -9.65
CA THR A 46 7.00 3.76 -10.62
C THR A 46 8.25 4.46 -11.14
N LEU A 47 8.13 5.69 -11.66
CA LEU A 47 9.29 6.48 -12.08
C LEU A 47 9.76 7.46 -10.99
N SER A 48 8.82 8.09 -10.29
CA SER A 48 9.13 9.05 -9.23
C SER A 48 9.02 8.44 -7.84
N LEU A 49 9.85 8.95 -6.92
CA LEU A 49 9.84 8.59 -5.49
C LEU A 49 8.85 9.43 -4.67
N ILE A 50 7.95 10.19 -5.32
CA ILE A 50 7.03 11.11 -4.64
C ILE A 50 6.09 10.35 -3.69
N ARG A 51 5.75 9.10 -4.00
CA ARG A 51 4.99 8.21 -3.11
C ARG A 51 5.85 7.31 -2.22
N GLU A 52 7.18 7.43 -2.20
CA GLU A 52 7.97 6.60 -1.29
C GLU A 52 7.54 6.80 0.17
N GLY A 53 7.28 5.70 0.88
CA GLY A 53 6.85 5.74 2.28
C GLY A 53 5.41 6.22 2.51
N TRP A 54 4.57 6.32 1.47
CA TRP A 54 3.16 6.72 1.60
C TRP A 54 2.38 5.82 2.57
N GLN A 55 2.67 4.51 2.57
CA GLN A 55 2.03 3.54 3.47
C GLN A 55 2.36 3.86 4.93
N GLY A 56 3.61 4.20 5.24
CA GLY A 56 4.03 4.57 6.59
C GLY A 56 3.26 5.79 7.12
N VAL A 57 3.06 6.80 6.28
CA VAL A 57 2.23 7.98 6.63
C VAL A 57 0.78 7.60 6.91
N MET A 58 0.19 6.75 6.05
CA MET A 58 -1.21 6.31 6.19
C MET A 58 -1.41 5.46 7.44
N ILE A 59 -0.58 4.43 7.61
CA ILE A 59 -0.67 3.47 8.73
C ILE A 59 -0.47 4.21 10.05
N SER A 60 0.56 5.05 10.16
CA SER A 60 0.82 5.83 11.38
C SER A 60 -0.33 6.76 11.74
N TYR A 61 -0.94 7.39 10.73
CA TYR A 61 -2.09 8.27 10.94
C TYR A 61 -3.33 7.48 11.40
N PHE A 62 -3.67 6.40 10.70
CA PHE A 62 -4.86 5.62 10.96
C PHE A 62 -4.76 4.91 12.32
N LEU A 63 -3.58 4.39 12.66
CA LEU A 63 -3.27 3.85 13.98
C LEU A 63 -3.52 4.89 15.08
N ALA A 64 -3.05 6.12 14.91
CA ALA A 64 -3.31 7.19 15.87
C ALA A 64 -4.81 7.51 16.02
N VAL A 65 -5.60 7.41 14.95
CA VAL A 65 -7.07 7.57 15.03
C VAL A 65 -7.70 6.43 15.81
N LEU A 66 -7.29 5.18 15.57
CA LEU A 66 -7.88 4.02 16.25
C LEU A 66 -7.49 3.95 17.73
N LYS A 67 -6.28 4.38 18.11
CA LYS A 67 -5.84 4.43 19.53
C LYS A 67 -6.72 5.32 20.41
N GLU A 68 -7.35 6.34 19.84
CA GLU A 68 -8.22 7.27 20.58
C GLU A 68 -9.67 6.75 20.71
N THR A 69 -9.96 5.55 20.22
CA THR A 69 -11.31 4.97 20.30
C THR A 69 -11.58 4.33 21.66
N PRO A 70 -12.84 4.34 22.16
CA PRO A 70 -13.15 3.82 23.50
C PRO A 70 -12.79 2.35 23.75
N LEU A 71 -12.87 1.52 22.71
CA LEU A 71 -12.59 0.09 22.77
C LEU A 71 -11.32 -0.28 21.98
N ALA A 72 -10.34 0.62 21.95
CA ALA A 72 -9.04 0.37 21.32
C ALA A 72 -8.37 -0.89 21.90
N GLU A 73 -7.99 -1.83 21.04
CA GLU A 73 -7.13 -2.95 21.42
C GLU A 73 -5.68 -2.49 21.66
N ASP A 74 -4.78 -3.46 21.91
CA ASP A 74 -3.35 -3.20 21.97
C ASP A 74 -2.79 -2.68 20.64
N GLU A 75 -1.62 -2.02 20.71
CA GLU A 75 -1.01 -1.35 19.56
C GLU A 75 -0.68 -2.31 18.40
N GLU A 76 -0.23 -3.54 18.69
CA GLU A 76 0.12 -4.52 17.67
C GLU A 76 -1.14 -4.98 16.91
N SER A 77 -2.23 -5.25 17.63
CA SER A 77 -3.52 -5.61 17.03
C SER A 77 -4.07 -4.50 16.13
N LEU A 78 -3.98 -3.23 16.58
CA LEU A 78 -4.42 -2.08 15.80
C LEU A 78 -3.55 -1.86 14.57
N GLU A 79 -2.22 -1.93 14.72
CA GLU A 79 -1.28 -1.76 13.61
C GLU A 79 -1.50 -2.83 12.54
N LYS A 80 -1.68 -4.09 12.97
CA LYS A 80 -2.01 -5.19 12.08
C LYS A 80 -3.34 -4.94 11.35
N CYS A 81 -4.39 -4.54 12.08
CA CYS A 81 -5.69 -4.24 11.48
C CYS A 81 -5.58 -3.15 10.40
N VAL A 82 -4.88 -2.05 10.70
CA VAL A 82 -4.66 -0.95 9.77
C VAL A 82 -3.86 -1.38 8.56
N THR A 83 -2.76 -2.09 8.77
CA THR A 83 -1.90 -2.60 7.69
C THR A 83 -2.68 -3.52 6.77
N ASP A 84 -3.44 -4.47 7.33
CA ASP A 84 -4.21 -5.45 6.56
C ASP A 84 -5.21 -4.76 5.60
N PHE A 85 -5.95 -3.76 6.07
CA PHE A 85 -6.92 -3.10 5.19
C PHE A 85 -6.29 -2.08 4.24
N VAL A 86 -5.19 -1.43 4.63
CA VAL A 86 -4.44 -0.54 3.72
C VAL A 86 -3.88 -1.34 2.56
N ASP A 87 -3.29 -2.51 2.84
CA ASP A 87 -2.75 -3.40 1.82
C ASP A 87 -3.86 -3.97 0.93
N LEU A 88 -4.96 -4.45 1.52
CA LEU A 88 -6.10 -4.99 0.78
C LEU A 88 -6.71 -3.97 -0.19
N LEU A 89 -6.79 -2.70 0.23
CA LEU A 89 -7.40 -1.63 -0.55
C LEU A 89 -6.40 -0.88 -1.42
N THR A 90 -5.11 -1.23 -1.36
CA THR A 90 -4.09 -0.66 -2.24
C THR A 90 -4.45 -0.89 -3.70
N GLY A 91 -4.31 0.17 -4.52
CA GLY A 91 -4.77 0.19 -5.91
C GLY A 91 -6.19 0.72 -6.11
N LYS A 92 -6.96 0.95 -5.04
CA LYS A 92 -8.17 1.78 -5.04
C LYS A 92 -7.84 3.23 -4.71
N GLU A 93 -8.76 4.14 -5.04
CA GLU A 93 -8.66 5.53 -4.58
C GLU A 93 -8.63 5.60 -3.04
N THR A 94 -7.83 6.52 -2.49
CA THR A 94 -7.61 6.71 -1.04
C THR A 94 -8.89 6.84 -0.22
N ILE A 95 -10.00 7.24 -0.84
CA ILE A 95 -11.30 7.35 -0.15
C ILE A 95 -11.78 6.00 0.41
N TYR A 96 -11.44 4.87 -0.23
CA TYR A 96 -11.85 3.55 0.25
C TYR A 96 -11.16 3.18 1.57
N GLN A 97 -9.87 3.52 1.72
CA GLN A 97 -9.13 3.35 2.96
C GLN A 97 -9.69 4.25 4.07
N ALA A 98 -10.11 5.47 3.72
CA ALA A 98 -10.77 6.37 4.66
C ALA A 98 -12.18 5.91 5.09
N ILE A 99 -12.94 5.31 4.17
CA ILE A 99 -14.23 4.67 4.47
C ILE A 99 -14.01 3.51 5.44
N GLN A 100 -13.00 2.67 5.18
CA GLN A 100 -12.66 1.56 6.07
C GLN A 100 -12.25 2.05 7.45
N LEU A 101 -11.44 3.11 7.55
CA LEU A 101 -11.08 3.71 8.84
C LEU A 101 -12.33 4.16 9.62
N ALA A 102 -13.27 4.81 8.96
CA ALA A 102 -14.52 5.25 9.60
C ALA A 102 -15.32 4.06 10.17
N GLU A 103 -15.36 2.94 9.44
CA GLU A 103 -15.98 1.71 9.91
C GLU A 103 -15.22 1.10 11.10
N GLU A 104 -13.88 1.06 11.06
CA GLU A 104 -13.05 0.56 12.17
C GLU A 104 -13.17 1.43 13.44
N VAL A 105 -13.33 2.74 13.29
CA VAL A 105 -13.63 3.64 14.41
C VAL A 105 -15.00 3.31 15.02
N ARG A 106 -16.01 3.10 14.17
CA ARG A 106 -17.37 2.77 14.63
C ARG A 106 -17.42 1.44 15.38
N LYS A 107 -16.72 0.42 14.88
CA LYS A 107 -16.58 -0.90 15.52
C LYS A 107 -15.99 -0.83 16.93
N ARG A 108 -15.10 0.15 17.17
CA ARG A 108 -14.46 0.37 18.48
C ARG A 108 -15.22 1.38 19.36
N GLY A 109 -16.49 1.64 19.04
CA GLY A 109 -17.35 2.52 19.81
C GLY A 109 -17.06 4.02 19.64
N GLY A 110 -16.20 4.40 18.70
CA GLY A 110 -15.91 5.80 18.39
C GLY A 110 -16.96 6.43 17.47
N ILE A 111 -16.94 7.76 17.40
CA ILE A 111 -17.73 8.53 16.43
C ILE A 111 -16.79 8.89 15.26
N PRO A 112 -16.94 8.28 14.07
CA PRO A 112 -16.04 8.55 12.97
C PRO A 112 -16.24 9.95 12.39
N LEU A 113 -15.15 10.51 11.84
CA LEU A 113 -15.26 11.63 10.91
C LEU A 113 -15.81 11.15 9.57
N GLU A 114 -16.29 12.09 8.76
CA GLU A 114 -16.59 11.80 7.37
C GLU A 114 -15.33 11.30 6.65
N PRO A 115 -15.40 10.23 5.83
CA PRO A 115 -14.24 9.67 5.13
C PRO A 115 -13.43 10.71 4.32
N LEU A 116 -14.10 11.73 3.79
CA LEU A 116 -13.42 12.80 3.06
C LEU A 116 -12.49 13.62 3.96
N GLU A 117 -12.79 13.79 5.24
CA GLU A 117 -11.93 14.49 6.21
C GLU A 117 -10.67 13.68 6.51
N TYR A 118 -10.79 12.37 6.73
CA TYR A 118 -9.64 11.48 6.86
C TYR A 118 -8.74 11.54 5.61
N LYS A 119 -9.34 11.53 4.41
CA LYS A 119 -8.59 11.66 3.16
C LYS A 119 -7.86 13.01 3.05
N ARG A 120 -8.52 14.13 3.41
CA ARG A 120 -7.92 15.47 3.39
C ARG A 120 -6.72 15.56 4.33
N GLU A 121 -6.86 15.04 5.54
CA GLU A 121 -5.79 15.03 6.53
C GLU A 121 -4.63 14.14 6.11
N TYR A 122 -4.91 12.96 5.55
CA TYR A 122 -3.89 12.10 4.96
C TYR A 122 -3.10 12.83 3.86
N ASN A 123 -3.79 13.45 2.90
CA ASN A 123 -3.13 14.21 1.83
C ASN A 123 -2.26 15.34 2.39
N ARG A 124 -2.73 16.05 3.42
CA ARG A 124 -1.94 17.09 4.09
C ARG A 124 -0.66 16.52 4.71
N ARG A 125 -0.74 15.37 5.38
CA ARG A 125 0.42 14.68 5.99
C ARG A 125 1.39 14.18 4.91
N LEU A 126 0.88 13.60 3.84
CA LEU A 126 1.68 13.12 2.72
C LEU A 126 2.46 14.26 2.07
N MET A 127 1.80 15.39 1.78
CA MET A 127 2.46 16.56 1.20
C MET A 127 3.54 17.17 2.11
N LYS A 128 3.43 17.01 3.44
CA LYS A 128 4.49 17.42 4.38
C LYS A 128 5.72 16.52 4.31
N ARG A 129 5.54 15.23 3.99
CA ARG A 129 6.63 14.25 3.88
C ARG A 129 7.43 14.39 2.58
N ILE A 130 6.75 14.84 1.52
CA ILE A 130 7.29 14.97 0.16
C ILE A 130 8.17 16.23 -0.01
N ARG A 131 8.08 17.20 0.91
CA ARG A 131 8.86 18.44 0.86
C ARG A 131 10.33 18.27 1.16
#